data_AF-S3CIY0-F1
#
_entry.id   AF-S3CIY0-F1
#
_cell.length_a   1.000
_cell.length_b   1.000
_cell.length_c   1.000
_cell.angle_alpha   90.00
_cell.angle_beta   90.00
_cell.angle_gamma   90.00
#
_symmetry.space_group_name_H-M   'P 1'
#
loop_
_entity.id
_entity.type
_entity.pdbx_description
1 polymer ?
#
loop_
_entity_poly.entity_id
_entity_poly.type
_entity_poly.pdbx_seq_one_letter_code
_entity_poly.pdbx_strand_id
1 'polypeptide(L)'
;MAQEQKYILLDSLTANYQVKQYTLDTSPYGPKRHIEIYNVFSKGYGLNENYNYIVLIAVLPDLSSKTDWEEIDFEKIKNNLFPTKEIFRRIIHKVFNVPLKKEYDISRTKLVKKVKDKYYVGKIIRVDDFYCIEVPREIQLATKNFILNTNQPIVPINLLKQKYKNFKPFQQFYLDDIFVIPDILEGVYLSNIEEKWEDTMYFFYQYSYYDNRGIDELVYIKDKGIVAGAYGDYFYPIGKIDRTGTKRSDWDKVINDAKNRLLWAEELKKEWADKEKELENWKKGK
;
A
#
# COMPACT_ATOMS: atom_id res chain seq x y z
N MET A 1 -28.19 -10.65 -4.54
CA MET A 1 -28.44 -9.18 -4.49
C MET A 1 -27.10 -8.48 -4.55
N ALA A 2 -26.87 -7.64 -5.56
CA ALA A 2 -25.65 -6.83 -5.63
C ALA A 2 -25.63 -5.83 -4.46
N GLN A 3 -24.50 -5.69 -3.78
CA GLN A 3 -24.34 -4.68 -2.73
C GLN A 3 -24.35 -3.30 -3.38
N GLU A 4 -25.09 -2.36 -2.80
CA GLU A 4 -25.12 -0.97 -3.25
C GLU A 4 -23.71 -0.35 -3.21
N GLN A 5 -23.30 0.26 -4.33
CA GLN A 5 -21.99 0.87 -4.49
C GLN A 5 -21.88 2.11 -3.61
N LYS A 6 -20.91 2.13 -2.70
CA LYS A 6 -20.60 3.27 -1.85
C LYS A 6 -19.48 4.12 -2.42
N TYR A 7 -19.50 5.42 -2.12
CA TYR A 7 -18.53 6.40 -2.62
C TYR A 7 -17.90 7.18 -1.47
N ILE A 8 -16.60 7.43 -1.54
CA ILE A 8 -15.87 8.31 -0.61
C ILE A 8 -15.51 9.59 -1.36
N LEU A 9 -15.84 10.75 -0.79
CA LEU A 9 -15.44 12.04 -1.35
C LEU A 9 -14.06 12.44 -0.84
N LEU A 10 -13.12 12.66 -1.76
CA LEU A 10 -11.76 13.09 -1.45
C LEU A 10 -11.76 14.43 -0.70
N ASP A 11 -12.57 15.41 -1.14
CA ASP A 11 -12.70 16.71 -0.48
C ASP A 11 -13.19 16.57 0.97
N SER A 12 -14.03 15.58 1.24
CA SER A 12 -14.48 15.31 2.61
C SER A 12 -13.36 14.71 3.46
N LEU A 13 -12.51 13.85 2.88
CA LEU A 13 -11.33 13.33 3.57
C LEU A 13 -10.36 14.45 3.91
N THR A 14 -9.98 15.28 2.94
CA THR A 14 -9.01 16.36 3.12
C THR A 14 -9.51 17.46 4.06
N ALA A 15 -10.82 17.68 4.14
CA ALA A 15 -11.42 18.61 5.11
C ALA A 15 -11.42 18.09 6.56
N ASN A 16 -11.35 16.77 6.77
CA ASN A 16 -11.52 16.15 8.10
C ASN A 16 -10.25 15.49 8.65
N TYR A 17 -9.29 15.19 7.79
CA TYR A 17 -8.08 14.44 8.13
C TYR A 17 -6.88 15.00 7.38
N GLN A 18 -5.69 14.79 7.94
CA GLN A 18 -4.47 14.97 7.19
C GLN A 18 -4.43 13.90 6.09
N VAL A 19 -4.26 14.35 4.85
CA VAL A 19 -4.14 13.48 3.68
C VAL A 19 -2.85 13.84 2.95
N LYS A 20 -1.96 12.86 2.76
CA LYS A 20 -0.78 13.02 1.90
C LYS A 20 -0.98 12.25 0.61
N GLN A 21 -0.89 12.97 -0.51
CA GLN A 21 -1.03 12.40 -1.84
C GLN A 21 0.34 12.19 -2.45
N TYR A 22 0.52 11.05 -3.14
CA TYR A 22 1.69 10.79 -3.97
C TYR A 22 1.31 10.18 -5.30
N THR A 23 2.21 10.34 -6.26
CA THR A 23 2.11 9.79 -7.61
C THR A 23 3.22 8.77 -7.81
N LEU A 24 2.88 7.57 -8.25
CA LEU A 24 3.84 6.50 -8.53
C LEU A 24 3.87 6.23 -10.04
N ASP A 25 5.01 6.43 -10.70
CA ASP A 25 5.21 6.11 -12.12
C ASP A 25 5.20 4.61 -12.36
N THR A 26 4.32 4.13 -13.24
CA THR A 26 4.18 2.70 -13.55
C THR A 26 5.03 2.27 -14.74
N SER A 27 5.83 3.16 -15.32
CA SER A 27 6.73 2.86 -16.44
C SER A 27 7.66 1.66 -16.18
N PRO A 28 8.20 1.43 -14.96
CA PRO A 28 8.97 0.22 -14.66
C PRO A 28 8.19 -1.08 -14.86
N TYR A 29 6.86 -1.01 -14.80
CA TYR A 29 5.96 -2.14 -15.06
C TYR A 29 5.42 -2.15 -16.48
N GLY A 30 5.89 -1.30 -17.40
CA GLY A 30 5.49 -1.29 -18.81
C GLY A 30 4.56 -0.13 -19.18
N PRO A 31 3.34 -0.01 -18.62
CA PRO A 31 2.46 1.10 -18.91
C PRO A 31 3.02 2.43 -18.38
N LYS A 32 3.14 3.44 -19.25
CA LYS A 32 3.45 4.82 -18.84
C LYS A 32 2.19 5.52 -18.30
N ARG A 33 1.82 5.16 -17.07
CA ARG A 33 0.67 5.67 -16.31
C ARG A 33 1.12 5.97 -14.89
N HIS A 34 0.18 6.38 -14.04
CA HIS A 34 0.47 6.67 -12.65
C HIS A 34 -0.52 5.95 -11.74
N ILE A 35 -0.06 5.52 -10.57
CA ILE A 35 -0.92 5.22 -9.43
C ILE A 35 -0.99 6.50 -8.58
N GLU A 36 -2.20 6.99 -8.31
CA GLU A 36 -2.40 8.05 -7.31
C GLU A 36 -2.68 7.37 -5.96
N ILE A 37 -1.84 7.62 -4.95
CA ILE A 37 -2.06 7.12 -3.59
C ILE A 37 -2.39 8.26 -2.63
N TYR A 38 -3.32 8.00 -1.72
CA TYR A 38 -3.80 8.94 -0.71
C TYR A 38 -3.65 8.30 0.66
N ASN A 39 -2.70 8.79 1.45
CA ASN A 39 -2.46 8.41 2.83
C ASN A 39 -3.38 9.23 3.75
N VAL A 40 -4.46 8.63 4.26
CA VAL A 40 -5.38 9.28 5.19
C VAL A 40 -4.98 8.92 6.62
N PHE A 41 -4.53 9.91 7.40
CA PHE A 41 -4.07 9.72 8.77
C PHE A 41 -5.21 9.90 9.79
N SER A 42 -5.23 9.07 10.84
CA SER A 42 -6.16 9.24 11.96
C SER A 42 -5.90 10.54 12.73
N LYS A 43 -6.92 11.09 13.40
CA LYS A 43 -6.84 12.38 14.12
C LYS A 43 -5.85 12.42 15.30
N GLY A 44 -5.34 11.27 15.74
CA GLY A 44 -4.34 11.15 16.81
C GLY A 44 -2.99 10.65 16.32
N TYR A 45 -2.77 10.56 15.01
CA TYR A 45 -1.56 10.01 14.43
C TYR A 45 -0.32 10.83 14.86
N GLY A 46 0.69 10.14 15.41
CA GLY A 46 1.93 10.76 15.88
C GLY A 46 1.83 11.44 17.26
N LEU A 47 0.65 11.46 17.90
CA LEU A 47 0.42 12.15 19.17
C LEU A 47 0.60 11.26 20.41
N ASN A 48 1.26 10.10 20.28
CA ASN A 48 1.37 9.07 21.33
C ASN A 48 0.02 8.54 21.86
N GLU A 49 -1.08 8.84 21.16
CA GLU A 49 -2.36 8.18 21.34
C GLU A 49 -2.29 6.87 20.55
N ASN A 50 -2.58 5.71 21.17
CA ASN A 50 -2.35 4.34 20.65
C ASN A 50 -3.14 3.95 19.37
N TYR A 51 -3.38 4.89 18.44
CA TYR A 51 -4.25 4.81 17.29
C TYR A 51 -3.62 5.44 16.04
N ASN A 52 -2.35 5.14 15.78
CA ASN A 52 -1.64 5.58 14.57
C ASN A 52 -2.10 4.75 13.35
N TYR A 53 -3.23 5.16 12.77
CA TYR A 53 -3.83 4.48 11.64
C TYR A 53 -3.61 5.27 10.35
N ILE A 54 -3.34 4.54 9.28
CA ILE A 54 -3.36 5.05 7.91
C ILE A 54 -4.37 4.21 7.12
N VAL A 55 -5.29 4.87 6.44
CA VAL A 55 -6.06 4.26 5.35
C VAL A 55 -5.42 4.73 4.05
N LEU A 56 -4.82 3.80 3.32
CA LEU A 56 -4.21 4.07 2.02
C LEU A 56 -5.24 3.79 0.94
N ILE A 57 -5.61 4.82 0.18
CA ILE A 57 -6.47 4.67 -1.00
C ILE A 57 -5.60 4.81 -2.24
N ALA A 58 -5.56 3.80 -3.08
CA ALA A 58 -4.84 3.80 -4.35
C ALA A 58 -5.81 3.80 -5.53
N VAL A 59 -5.61 4.70 -6.48
CA VAL A 59 -6.28 4.70 -7.78
C VAL A 59 -5.34 4.04 -8.77
N LEU A 60 -5.66 2.80 -9.14
CA LEU A 60 -4.82 1.98 -10.01
C LEU A 60 -5.16 2.23 -11.48
N PRO A 61 -4.18 2.11 -12.40
CA PRO A 61 -4.44 2.31 -13.82
C PRO A 61 -5.46 1.33 -14.39
N ASP A 62 -6.51 1.81 -15.04
CA ASP A 62 -7.39 0.93 -15.82
C ASP A 62 -6.67 0.47 -17.09
N LEU A 63 -6.16 -0.77 -17.06
CA LEU A 63 -5.39 -1.37 -18.15
C LEU A 63 -6.23 -1.59 -19.43
N SER A 64 -7.55 -1.51 -19.33
CA SER A 64 -8.46 -1.63 -20.48
C SER A 64 -8.76 -0.29 -21.15
N SER A 65 -8.38 0.84 -20.53
CA SER A 65 -8.71 2.17 -21.04
C SER A 65 -7.59 3.20 -20.89
N LYS A 66 -7.77 4.35 -21.56
CA LYS A 66 -6.81 5.45 -21.51
C LYS A 66 -6.98 6.38 -20.30
N THR A 67 -8.02 6.18 -19.48
CA THR A 67 -8.30 7.05 -18.33
C THR A 67 -8.56 6.25 -17.07
N ASP A 68 -8.01 6.72 -15.95
CA ASP A 68 -8.17 6.10 -14.62
C ASP A 68 -9.37 6.66 -13.85
N TRP A 69 -9.88 7.78 -14.36
CA TRP A 69 -11.02 8.51 -13.84
C TRP A 69 -12.10 8.59 -14.91
N GLU A 70 -13.36 8.62 -14.48
CA GLU A 70 -14.53 8.87 -15.31
C GLU A 70 -15.42 9.93 -14.67
N GLU A 71 -16.03 10.78 -15.49
CA GLU A 71 -16.96 11.80 -15.02
C GLU A 71 -18.22 11.13 -14.45
N ILE A 72 -18.70 11.59 -13.30
CA ILE A 72 -19.90 11.08 -12.65
C ILE A 72 -20.80 12.24 -12.21
N ASP A 73 -22.10 12.03 -12.32
CA ASP A 73 -23.10 12.97 -11.82
C ASP A 73 -23.23 12.81 -10.29
N PHE A 74 -22.98 13.89 -9.55
CA PHE A 74 -23.05 13.91 -8.10
C PHE A 74 -24.43 13.54 -7.57
N GLU A 75 -25.50 13.94 -8.28
CA GLU A 75 -26.87 13.68 -7.86
C GLU A 75 -27.18 12.18 -7.83
N LYS A 76 -26.46 11.38 -8.62
CA LYS A 76 -26.59 9.91 -8.64
C LYS A 76 -25.90 9.22 -7.47
N ILE A 77 -24.96 9.88 -6.80
CA ILE A 77 -24.14 9.26 -5.73
C ILE A 77 -24.36 9.86 -4.35
N LYS A 78 -25.00 11.04 -4.25
CA LYS A 78 -25.12 11.79 -2.98
C LYS A 78 -25.77 11.02 -1.83
N ASN A 79 -26.66 10.08 -2.13
CA ASN A 79 -27.32 9.25 -1.12
C ASN A 79 -26.49 8.02 -0.69
N ASN A 80 -25.42 7.71 -1.43
CA ASN A 80 -24.59 6.53 -1.26
C ASN A 80 -23.15 6.88 -0.82
N LEU A 81 -22.99 8.07 -0.24
CA LEU A 81 -21.71 8.52 0.31
C LEU A 81 -21.40 7.76 1.60
N PHE A 82 -20.18 7.23 1.68
CA PHE A 82 -19.65 6.66 2.89
C PHE A 82 -19.34 7.78 3.90
N PRO A 83 -19.78 7.67 5.17
CA PRO A 83 -19.51 8.69 6.16
C PRO A 83 -18.01 8.78 6.49
N THR A 84 -17.37 9.89 6.10
CA THR A 84 -15.93 10.12 6.31
C THR A 84 -15.46 9.91 7.75
N LYS A 85 -16.29 10.26 8.74
CA LYS A 85 -15.99 10.04 10.17
C LYS A 85 -15.77 8.57 10.56
N GLU A 86 -16.29 7.62 9.76
CA GLU A 86 -16.19 6.19 10.01
C GLU A 86 -15.05 5.52 9.22
N ILE A 87 -14.20 6.29 8.52
CA ILE A 87 -13.17 5.76 7.60
C ILE A 87 -12.19 4.78 8.29
N PHE A 88 -11.93 4.97 9.59
CA PHE A 88 -11.05 4.11 10.37
C PHE A 88 -11.76 2.94 11.09
N ARG A 89 -13.08 2.77 10.94
CA ARG A 89 -13.79 1.67 11.62
C ARG A 89 -13.33 0.30 11.18
N ARG A 90 -13.02 0.12 9.88
CA ARG A 90 -12.53 -1.15 9.35
C ARG A 90 -11.23 -1.57 10.05
N ILE A 91 -10.26 -0.67 10.16
CA ILE A 91 -8.99 -0.95 10.84
C ILE A 91 -9.16 -1.18 12.34
N ILE A 92 -10.03 -0.42 13.02
CA ILE A 92 -10.33 -0.63 14.44
C ILE A 92 -10.88 -2.05 14.68
N HIS A 93 -11.82 -2.51 13.85
CA HIS A 93 -12.34 -3.87 13.94
C HIS A 93 -11.24 -4.93 13.72
N LYS A 94 -10.32 -4.70 12.77
CA LYS A 94 -9.16 -5.59 12.54
C LYS A 94 -8.23 -5.66 13.76
N VAL A 95 -7.90 -4.52 14.36
CA VAL A 95 -7.01 -4.41 15.54
C VAL A 95 -7.57 -5.15 16.74
N PHE A 96 -8.85 -4.94 17.05
CA PHE A 96 -9.51 -5.56 18.21
C PHE A 96 -10.08 -6.95 17.92
N ASN A 97 -9.84 -7.50 16.72
CA ASN A 97 -10.35 -8.80 16.28
C ASN A 97 -11.87 -8.95 16.43
N VAL A 98 -12.60 -7.84 16.20
CA VAL A 98 -14.06 -7.78 16.26
C VAL A 98 -14.63 -8.01 14.86
N PRO A 99 -15.70 -8.81 14.69
CA PRO A 99 -16.33 -9.00 13.38
C PRO A 99 -16.65 -7.67 12.68
N LEU A 100 -16.22 -7.53 11.43
CA LEU A 100 -16.46 -6.31 10.64
C LEU A 100 -17.95 -6.18 10.33
N LYS A 101 -18.57 -5.05 10.70
CA LYS A 101 -19.92 -4.74 10.24
C LYS A 101 -19.89 -4.33 8.78
N LYS A 102 -20.88 -4.79 8.01
CA LYS A 102 -21.00 -4.50 6.57
C LYS A 102 -21.06 -3.00 6.27
N GLU A 103 -21.61 -2.18 7.17
CA GLU A 103 -21.66 -0.73 6.97
C GLU A 103 -20.27 -0.07 6.94
N TYR A 104 -19.28 -0.64 7.63
CA TYR A 104 -17.91 -0.14 7.75
C TYR A 104 -16.95 -0.76 6.74
N ASP A 105 -17.41 -1.69 5.91
CA ASP A 105 -16.58 -2.27 4.86
C ASP A 105 -16.41 -1.28 3.72
N ILE A 106 -15.18 -0.80 3.55
CA ILE A 106 -14.74 0.11 2.49
C ILE A 106 -13.93 -0.61 1.40
N SER A 107 -13.88 -1.94 1.41
CA SER A 107 -13.06 -2.70 0.44
C SER A 107 -13.56 -2.57 -1.00
N ARG A 108 -14.82 -2.18 -1.19
CA ARG A 108 -15.45 -1.97 -2.50
C ARG A 108 -15.90 -0.53 -2.75
N THR A 109 -15.53 0.42 -1.90
CA THR A 109 -15.89 1.83 -2.11
C THR A 109 -15.13 2.41 -3.29
N LYS A 110 -15.76 3.34 -4.02
CA LYS A 110 -15.09 4.14 -5.04
C LYS A 110 -14.66 5.49 -4.46
N LEU A 111 -13.54 6.03 -4.93
CA LEU A 111 -13.08 7.36 -4.59
C LEU A 111 -13.61 8.36 -5.61
N VAL A 112 -14.14 9.48 -5.14
CA VAL A 112 -14.66 10.57 -5.97
C VAL A 112 -13.92 11.86 -5.64
N LYS A 113 -13.40 12.55 -6.66
CA LYS A 113 -12.80 13.87 -6.53
C LYS A 113 -13.58 14.91 -7.31
N LYS A 114 -13.61 16.14 -6.80
CA LYS A 114 -14.16 17.29 -7.49
C LYS A 114 -13.03 18.04 -8.19
N VAL A 115 -13.22 18.36 -9.46
CA VAL A 115 -12.29 19.21 -10.23
C VAL A 115 -13.12 20.31 -10.89
N LYS A 116 -12.96 21.54 -10.40
CA LYS A 116 -13.84 22.68 -10.73
C LYS A 116 -15.30 22.31 -10.41
N ASP A 117 -16.20 22.32 -11.39
CA ASP A 117 -17.63 22.06 -11.20
C ASP A 117 -18.04 20.62 -11.53
N LYS A 118 -17.07 19.75 -11.81
CA LYS A 118 -17.31 18.36 -12.21
C LYS A 118 -16.78 17.37 -11.18
N TYR A 119 -17.44 16.22 -11.10
CA TYR A 119 -17.04 15.11 -10.24
C TYR A 119 -16.49 13.97 -11.08
N TYR A 120 -15.45 13.33 -10.57
CA TYR A 120 -14.78 12.22 -11.21
C TYR A 120 -14.66 11.06 -10.23
N VAL A 121 -15.02 9.86 -10.66
CA VAL A 121 -14.86 8.63 -9.88
C VAL A 121 -13.70 7.82 -10.43
N GLY A 122 -12.88 7.27 -9.53
CA GLY A 122 -11.76 6.40 -9.93
C GLY A 122 -12.28 5.02 -10.32
N LYS A 123 -11.82 4.51 -11.46
CA LYS A 123 -12.32 3.26 -12.04
C LYS A 123 -11.89 2.05 -11.23
N ILE A 124 -10.64 1.99 -10.82
CA ILE A 124 -10.07 0.88 -10.05
C ILE A 124 -9.47 1.44 -8.77
N ILE A 125 -10.11 1.11 -7.65
CA ILE A 125 -9.76 1.60 -6.33
C ILE A 125 -9.32 0.42 -5.49
N ARG A 126 -8.20 0.59 -4.79
CA ARG A 126 -7.75 -0.29 -3.73
C ARG A 126 -7.68 0.49 -2.41
N VAL A 127 -8.05 -0.17 -1.32
CA VAL A 127 -8.00 0.42 0.01
C VAL A 127 -7.30 -0.53 0.97
N ASP A 128 -6.13 -0.13 1.46
CA ASP A 128 -5.33 -0.86 2.43
C ASP A 128 -5.38 -0.16 3.79
N ASP A 129 -5.40 -0.95 4.86
CA ASP A 129 -5.39 -0.45 6.24
C ASP A 129 -3.98 -0.66 6.81
N PHE A 130 -3.45 0.32 7.53
CA PHE A 130 -2.18 0.19 8.24
C PHE A 130 -2.26 0.71 9.67
N TYR A 131 -1.87 -0.14 10.63
CA TYR A 131 -1.70 0.23 12.03
C TYR A 131 -0.20 0.34 12.32
N CYS A 132 0.28 1.56 12.47
CA CYS A 132 1.70 1.86 12.65
C CYS A 132 2.04 1.85 14.14
N ILE A 133 2.94 0.98 14.56
CA ILE A 133 3.34 0.86 15.96
C ILE A 133 4.86 0.85 16.09
N GLU A 134 5.32 1.20 17.29
CA GLU A 134 6.73 1.18 17.66
C GLU A 134 6.86 0.38 18.96
N VAL A 135 6.49 -0.90 18.91
CA VAL A 135 6.49 -1.76 20.09
C VAL A 135 7.70 -2.69 20.00
N PRO A 136 8.67 -2.58 20.92
CA PRO A 136 9.81 -3.49 20.96
C PRO A 136 9.31 -4.91 21.20
N ARG A 137 9.78 -5.85 20.39
CA ARG A 137 9.48 -7.28 20.57
C ARG A 137 10.74 -8.10 20.36
N GLU A 138 11.04 -8.96 21.33
CA GLU A 138 12.13 -9.93 21.23
C GLU A 138 11.80 -11.04 20.21
N ILE A 139 10.51 -11.30 19.98
CA ILE A 139 10.01 -12.35 19.08
C ILE A 139 9.06 -11.75 18.05
N GLN A 140 9.26 -12.10 16.78
CA GLN A 140 8.31 -11.77 15.71
C GLN A 140 7.02 -12.56 15.90
N LEU A 141 5.90 -11.86 16.07
CA LEU A 141 4.56 -12.44 16.09
C LEU A 141 3.86 -12.13 14.79
N ALA A 142 2.92 -12.98 14.38
CA ALA A 142 2.03 -12.71 13.26
C ALA A 142 1.34 -11.35 13.44
N THR A 143 1.75 -10.38 12.64
CA THR A 143 1.23 -9.02 12.64
C THR A 143 -0.03 -8.87 11.79
N LYS A 144 -0.50 -9.99 11.21
CA LYS A 144 -1.44 -9.98 10.07
C LYS A 144 -0.89 -9.09 8.94
N ASN A 145 -1.64 -8.86 7.88
CA ASN A 145 -1.20 -8.09 6.72
C ASN A 145 -1.32 -6.54 6.86
N PHE A 146 -1.54 -6.01 8.07
CA PHE A 146 -1.87 -4.57 8.26
C PHE A 146 -1.11 -3.86 9.38
N ILE A 147 -0.30 -4.54 10.21
CA ILE A 147 0.44 -3.87 11.28
C ILE A 147 1.87 -3.58 10.83
N LEU A 148 2.23 -2.30 10.76
CA LEU A 148 3.57 -1.82 10.48
C LEU A 148 4.29 -1.55 11.81
N ASN A 149 5.04 -2.54 12.31
CA ASN A 149 5.87 -2.34 13.50
C ASN A 149 7.27 -1.91 13.09
N THR A 150 7.65 -0.65 13.36
CA THR A 150 8.98 -0.11 13.03
C THR A 150 10.07 -0.58 13.98
N ASN A 151 9.71 -1.14 15.13
CA ASN A 151 10.63 -1.67 16.14
C ASN A 151 10.62 -3.21 16.21
N GLN A 152 10.30 -3.86 15.09
CA GLN A 152 10.41 -5.31 14.98
C GLN A 152 11.85 -5.70 14.58
N PRO A 153 12.33 -6.90 14.96
CA PRO A 153 13.60 -7.42 14.43
C PRO A 153 13.55 -7.53 12.91
N ILE A 154 14.62 -7.11 12.23
CA ILE A 154 14.71 -7.26 10.77
C ILE A 154 14.78 -8.76 10.45
N VAL A 155 13.84 -9.23 9.61
CA VAL A 155 13.80 -10.62 9.16
C VAL A 155 14.01 -10.63 7.64
N PRO A 156 15.19 -11.01 7.15
CA PRO A 156 15.39 -11.22 5.74
C PRO A 156 14.49 -12.34 5.22
N ILE A 157 13.96 -12.18 4.01
CA ILE A 157 13.06 -13.16 3.39
C ILE A 157 13.68 -14.57 3.29
N ASN A 158 15.00 -14.64 3.09
CA ASN A 158 15.76 -15.90 3.06
C ASN A 158 15.81 -16.59 4.44
N LEU A 159 15.87 -15.81 5.53
CA LEU A 159 15.82 -16.35 6.88
C LEU A 159 14.41 -16.89 7.20
N LEU A 160 13.36 -16.15 6.79
CA LEU A 160 11.98 -16.62 6.91
C LEU A 160 11.78 -17.93 6.12
N LYS A 161 12.32 -18.01 4.90
CA LYS A 161 12.32 -19.21 4.05
C LYS A 161 12.93 -20.42 4.74
N GLN A 162 14.10 -20.22 5.35
CA GLN A 162 14.78 -21.28 6.07
C GLN A 162 13.96 -21.75 7.29
N LYS A 163 13.47 -20.81 8.12
CA LYS A 163 12.65 -21.14 9.29
C LYS A 163 11.36 -21.87 8.91
N TYR A 164 10.70 -21.44 7.84
CA TYR A 164 9.51 -22.12 7.32
C TYR A 164 9.82 -23.55 6.89
N LYS A 165 10.91 -23.78 6.14
CA LYS A 165 11.30 -25.14 5.74
C LYS A 165 11.60 -26.03 6.95
N ASN A 166 12.13 -25.48 8.05
CA ASN A 166 12.30 -26.28 9.27
C ASN A 166 10.94 -26.62 9.93
N PHE A 167 9.99 -25.68 9.90
CA PHE A 167 8.66 -25.86 10.50
C PHE A 167 7.73 -26.75 9.65
N LYS A 168 7.85 -26.67 8.33
CA LYS A 168 7.06 -27.40 7.33
C LYS A 168 7.99 -27.98 6.24
N PRO A 169 8.84 -28.98 6.56
CA PRO A 169 9.89 -29.48 5.65
C PRO A 169 9.38 -30.07 4.35
N PHE A 170 8.14 -30.55 4.34
CA PHE A 170 7.50 -31.15 3.16
C PHE A 170 6.62 -30.16 2.39
N GLN A 171 6.53 -28.90 2.84
CA GLN A 171 5.78 -27.85 2.16
C GLN A 171 6.78 -26.87 1.54
N GLN A 172 6.60 -26.53 0.27
CA GLN A 172 7.45 -25.52 -0.36
C GLN A 172 7.21 -24.14 0.29
N PHE A 173 8.27 -23.34 0.35
CA PHE A 173 8.19 -21.97 0.85
C PHE A 173 7.66 -21.08 -0.27
N TYR A 174 6.45 -20.58 -0.11
CA TYR A 174 5.70 -19.96 -1.18
C TYR A 174 5.57 -18.47 -0.94
N LEU A 175 6.23 -17.66 -1.78
CA LEU A 175 5.81 -16.27 -2.01
C LEU A 175 4.80 -16.20 -3.18
N ASP A 176 4.79 -17.22 -4.05
CA ASP A 176 4.10 -17.23 -5.35
C ASP A 176 3.13 -18.42 -5.57
N ASP A 177 2.76 -19.18 -4.53
CA ASP A 177 1.89 -20.37 -4.67
C ASP A 177 0.78 -20.44 -3.61
N ILE A 178 -0.34 -21.07 -3.97
CA ILE A 178 -1.70 -20.79 -3.45
C ILE A 178 -2.08 -21.64 -2.23
N PHE A 179 -1.17 -22.47 -1.71
CA PHE A 179 -1.50 -23.45 -0.66
C PHE A 179 -1.15 -22.92 0.74
N VAL A 180 -2.19 -22.43 1.44
CA VAL A 180 -2.31 -22.17 2.89
C VAL A 180 -1.00 -21.77 3.58
N ILE A 181 -0.84 -20.46 3.82
CA ILE A 181 0.22 -19.94 4.70
C ILE A 181 -0.22 -20.19 6.16
N PRO A 182 0.64 -20.75 7.03
CA PRO A 182 0.32 -20.84 8.45
C PRO A 182 0.06 -19.46 9.05
N ASP A 183 -1.08 -19.27 9.72
CA ASP A 183 -1.50 -17.99 10.32
C ASP A 183 -0.41 -17.34 11.18
N ILE A 184 0.40 -18.14 11.88
CA ILE A 184 1.50 -17.67 12.74
C ILE A 184 2.64 -17.00 11.96
N LEU A 185 2.73 -17.24 10.65
CA LEU A 185 3.70 -16.61 9.76
C LEU A 185 3.06 -15.53 8.91
N GLU A 186 1.74 -15.51 8.73
CA GLU A 186 1.04 -14.49 7.95
C GLU A 186 1.20 -13.10 8.61
N GLY A 187 1.85 -12.17 7.91
CA GLY A 187 2.34 -10.96 8.54
C GLY A 187 2.93 -9.93 7.60
N VAL A 188 3.13 -8.72 8.13
CA VAL A 188 4.01 -7.71 7.55
C VAL A 188 5.35 -7.72 8.29
N TYR A 189 6.44 -7.84 7.54
CA TYR A 189 7.80 -7.99 8.05
C TYR A 189 8.67 -6.82 7.65
N LEU A 190 9.43 -6.28 8.59
CA LEU A 190 10.45 -5.26 8.33
C LEU A 190 11.68 -5.94 7.72
N SER A 191 12.04 -5.54 6.50
CA SER A 191 13.19 -6.07 5.77
C SER A 191 14.41 -5.19 5.85
N ASN A 192 14.23 -3.88 5.96
CA ASN A 192 15.34 -2.94 6.02
C ASN A 192 14.94 -1.61 6.68
N ILE A 193 15.93 -0.89 7.20
CA ILE A 193 15.81 0.50 7.61
C ILE A 193 16.94 1.26 6.93
N GLU A 194 16.60 2.33 6.21
CA GLU A 194 17.58 3.21 5.58
C GLU A 194 17.31 4.65 5.98
N GLU A 195 18.35 5.47 6.00
CA GLU A 195 18.25 6.90 6.25
C GLU A 195 18.68 7.67 5.00
N LYS A 196 17.89 8.67 4.60
CA LYS A 196 18.24 9.61 3.54
C LYS A 196 17.75 10.99 3.93
N TRP A 197 18.68 11.93 4.10
CA TRP A 197 18.37 13.26 4.65
C TRP A 197 17.72 13.15 6.03
N GLU A 198 16.63 13.88 6.30
CA GLU A 198 15.84 13.70 7.54
C GLU A 198 14.85 12.53 7.50
N ASP A 199 14.80 11.75 6.42
CA ASP A 199 13.87 10.64 6.28
C ASP A 199 14.47 9.32 6.76
N THR A 200 13.82 8.70 7.74
CA THR A 200 14.00 7.27 8.06
C THR A 200 12.97 6.44 7.30
N MET A 201 13.46 5.58 6.42
CA MET A 201 12.68 4.73 5.53
C MET A 201 12.62 3.31 6.10
N TYR A 202 11.40 2.84 6.36
CA TYR A 202 11.13 1.49 6.84
C TYR A 202 10.59 0.66 5.68
N PHE A 203 11.36 -0.36 5.28
CA PHE A 203 11.00 -1.26 4.18
C PHE A 203 10.27 -2.46 4.75
N PHE A 204 9.09 -2.75 4.21
CA PHE A 204 8.27 -3.86 4.63
C PHE A 204 7.93 -4.77 3.45
N TYR A 205 7.73 -6.06 3.74
CA TYR A 205 7.11 -7.01 2.81
C TYR A 205 5.93 -7.72 3.47
N GLN A 206 4.90 -8.04 2.68
CA GLN A 206 3.71 -8.76 3.13
C GLN A 206 3.83 -10.24 2.81
N TYR A 207 4.05 -11.07 3.84
CA TYR A 207 3.94 -12.51 3.70
C TYR A 207 2.50 -12.92 4.03
N SER A 208 1.61 -12.83 3.04
CA SER A 208 0.19 -13.14 3.20
C SER A 208 -0.37 -13.87 1.98
N TYR A 209 -1.54 -14.47 2.17
CA TYR A 209 -2.26 -15.11 1.08
C TYR A 209 -2.52 -14.08 -0.04
N TYR A 210 -2.45 -14.51 -1.32
CA TYR A 210 -2.52 -13.61 -2.48
C TYR A 210 -3.76 -12.72 -2.45
N ASP A 211 -4.94 -13.28 -2.14
CA ASP A 211 -6.19 -12.50 -2.07
C ASP A 211 -6.23 -11.53 -0.86
N ASN A 212 -5.38 -11.77 0.14
CA ASN A 212 -5.19 -10.89 1.28
C ASN A 212 -4.02 -9.92 1.06
N ARG A 213 -3.19 -10.09 0.03
CA ARG A 213 -2.00 -9.28 -0.20
C ARG A 213 -2.41 -7.98 -0.87
N GLY A 214 -2.19 -6.88 -0.15
CA GLY A 214 -2.31 -5.53 -0.67
C GLY A 214 -1.10 -5.25 -1.53
N ILE A 215 -0.13 -4.58 -0.93
CA ILE A 215 1.12 -4.20 -1.58
C ILE A 215 2.18 -5.21 -1.17
N ASP A 216 2.83 -5.87 -2.12
CA ASP A 216 3.78 -6.97 -1.84
C ASP A 216 4.96 -6.49 -1.00
N GLU A 217 5.54 -5.37 -1.40
CA GLU A 217 6.58 -4.65 -0.68
C GLU A 217 6.21 -3.17 -0.62
N LEU A 218 6.47 -2.51 0.52
CA LEU A 218 6.16 -1.09 0.69
C LEU A 218 7.23 -0.38 1.49
N VAL A 219 7.30 0.94 1.30
CA VAL A 219 8.15 1.82 2.11
C VAL A 219 7.28 2.79 2.87
N TYR A 220 7.48 2.82 4.18
CA TYR A 220 6.82 3.71 5.10
C TYR A 220 7.84 4.68 5.69
N ILE A 221 7.51 5.97 5.69
CA ILE A 221 8.26 7.01 6.38
C ILE A 221 7.32 7.67 7.40
N LYS A 222 7.78 7.84 8.63
CA LYS A 222 7.00 8.47 9.70
C LYS A 222 6.54 9.86 9.25
N ASP A 223 5.29 10.19 9.53
CA ASP A 223 4.60 11.43 9.13
C ASP A 223 4.40 11.65 7.62
N LYS A 224 5.16 10.98 6.74
CA LYS A 224 4.95 10.97 5.28
C LYS A 224 4.01 9.85 4.81
N GLY A 225 3.88 8.77 5.57
CA GLY A 225 3.02 7.63 5.28
C GLY A 225 3.68 6.62 4.35
N ILE A 226 2.88 5.90 3.57
CA ILE A 226 3.36 4.98 2.53
C ILE A 226 3.78 5.80 1.32
N VAL A 227 5.05 5.69 0.94
CA VAL A 227 5.69 6.50 -0.11
C VAL A 227 6.22 5.67 -1.27
N ALA A 228 6.24 4.35 -1.14
CA ALA A 228 6.53 3.45 -2.25
C ALA A 228 5.78 2.13 -2.09
N GLY A 229 5.51 1.46 -3.20
CA GLY A 229 4.85 0.16 -3.19
C GLY A 229 5.17 -0.68 -4.42
N ALA A 230 5.20 -2.00 -4.24
CA ALA A 230 5.26 -2.99 -5.30
C ALA A 230 3.85 -3.46 -5.66
N TYR A 231 3.43 -3.18 -6.89
CA TYR A 231 2.10 -3.50 -7.43
C TYR A 231 2.15 -4.56 -8.55
N GLY A 232 3.22 -5.37 -8.61
CA GLY A 232 3.43 -6.36 -9.66
C GLY A 232 2.21 -7.25 -9.94
N ASP A 233 1.58 -7.76 -8.88
CA ASP A 233 0.38 -8.62 -8.95
C ASP A 233 -0.80 -7.98 -9.69
N TYR A 234 -0.93 -6.65 -9.64
CA TYR A 234 -2.00 -5.93 -10.34
C TYR A 234 -1.78 -5.91 -11.85
N PHE A 235 -0.54 -5.65 -12.29
CA PHE A 235 -0.17 -5.60 -13.70
C PHE A 235 0.03 -6.99 -14.31
N TYR A 236 0.38 -7.97 -13.47
CA TYR A 236 0.80 -9.31 -13.87
C TYR A 236 0.10 -10.40 -13.04
N PRO A 237 -1.24 -10.48 -13.07
CA PRO A 237 -1.99 -11.40 -12.21
C PRO A 237 -1.70 -12.87 -12.54
N ILE A 238 -1.56 -13.68 -11.50
CA ILE A 238 -1.31 -15.12 -11.58
C ILE A 238 -2.43 -15.80 -12.41
N GLY A 239 -2.03 -16.69 -13.32
CA GLY A 239 -2.96 -17.49 -14.13
C GLY A 239 -3.48 -16.81 -15.39
N LYS A 240 -3.20 -15.52 -15.59
CA LYS A 240 -3.49 -14.81 -16.86
C LYS A 240 -2.27 -14.69 -17.79
N ILE A 241 -1.12 -15.21 -17.37
CA ILE A 241 0.11 -15.26 -18.15
C ILE A 241 0.34 -16.70 -18.62
N ASP A 242 0.55 -16.88 -19.92
CA ASP A 242 0.79 -18.18 -20.56
C ASP A 242 1.94 -18.91 -19.85
N ARG A 243 1.62 -20.08 -19.28
CA ARG A 243 2.54 -20.91 -18.49
C ARG A 243 3.52 -21.71 -19.36
N THR A 244 3.36 -21.70 -20.68
CA THR A 244 4.03 -22.66 -21.57
C THR A 244 5.05 -22.08 -22.54
N GLY A 245 5.07 -20.76 -22.77
CA GLY A 245 6.01 -20.14 -23.70
C GLY A 245 6.91 -19.13 -22.99
N THR A 246 8.20 -19.47 -22.82
CA THR A 246 9.45 -18.64 -22.74
C THR A 246 9.47 -17.27 -22.02
N LYS A 247 8.34 -16.74 -21.57
CA LYS A 247 8.19 -15.40 -21.03
C LYS A 247 8.58 -15.36 -19.57
N ARG A 248 8.29 -16.38 -18.75
CA ARG A 248 8.67 -16.35 -17.31
C ARG A 248 10.18 -16.21 -17.12
N SER A 249 11.01 -16.82 -17.98
CA SER A 249 12.48 -16.71 -17.93
C SER A 249 13.04 -15.36 -18.38
N ASP A 250 12.31 -14.61 -19.22
CA ASP A 250 12.67 -13.23 -19.55
C ASP A 250 12.08 -12.24 -18.53
N TRP A 251 10.95 -12.59 -17.89
CA TRP A 251 10.33 -11.84 -16.79
C TRP A 251 11.10 -11.95 -15.48
N ASP A 252 11.70 -13.10 -15.18
CA ASP A 252 12.64 -13.22 -14.06
C ASP A 252 13.84 -12.28 -14.25
N LYS A 253 14.19 -11.88 -15.48
CA LYS A 253 15.25 -10.88 -15.72
C LYS A 253 14.77 -9.43 -15.56
N VAL A 254 13.49 -9.12 -15.87
CA VAL A 254 12.90 -7.78 -15.71
C VAL A 254 12.51 -7.52 -14.25
N ILE A 255 12.04 -8.54 -13.52
CA ILE A 255 11.57 -8.46 -12.14
C ILE A 255 12.71 -8.71 -11.13
N ASN A 256 13.76 -9.49 -11.42
CA ASN A 256 14.88 -9.71 -10.46
C ASN A 256 15.98 -8.65 -10.47
N ASP A 257 15.86 -7.55 -11.22
CA ASP A 257 16.62 -6.36 -10.81
C ASP A 257 15.88 -5.77 -9.61
N ALA A 258 16.25 -6.20 -8.40
CA ALA A 258 15.65 -5.81 -7.12
C ALA A 258 15.51 -4.27 -6.94
N LYS A 259 16.17 -3.49 -7.79
CA LYS A 259 16.14 -2.03 -7.85
C LYS A 259 14.84 -1.42 -8.42
N ASN A 260 14.03 -2.17 -9.17
CA ASN A 260 12.90 -1.58 -9.92
C ASN A 260 11.49 -2.08 -9.52
N ARG A 261 11.36 -2.87 -8.45
CA ARG A 261 10.05 -3.37 -8.00
C ARG A 261 9.23 -2.32 -7.26
N LEU A 262 9.87 -1.47 -6.48
CA LEU A 262 9.19 -0.42 -5.72
C LEU A 262 8.94 0.79 -6.64
N LEU A 263 7.67 1.12 -6.83
CA LEU A 263 7.29 2.37 -7.44
C LEU A 263 7.32 3.45 -6.36
N TRP A 264 8.30 4.35 -6.45
CA TRP A 264 8.54 5.43 -5.49
C TRP A 264 7.73 6.67 -5.83
N ALA A 265 7.28 7.39 -4.79
CA ALA A 265 6.64 8.69 -4.91
C ALA A 265 7.51 9.69 -5.67
N GLU A 266 6.99 10.22 -6.78
CA GLU A 266 7.67 11.22 -7.59
C GLU A 266 7.93 12.51 -6.80
N GLU A 267 7.01 12.88 -5.90
CA GLU A 267 7.14 14.04 -5.03
C GLU A 267 8.33 13.91 -4.08
N LEU A 268 8.59 12.69 -3.56
CA LEU A 268 9.71 12.42 -2.66
C LEU A 268 11.05 12.42 -3.40
N LYS A 269 11.09 11.84 -4.61
CA LYS A 269 12.28 11.91 -5.49
C LYS A 269 12.67 13.36 -5.77
N LYS A 270 11.67 14.21 -6.05
CA LYS A 270 11.88 15.64 -6.29
C LYS A 270 12.41 16.34 -5.04
N GLU A 271 11.80 16.11 -3.87
CA GLU A 271 12.26 16.67 -2.60
C GLU A 271 13.74 16.35 -2.33
N TRP A 272 14.14 15.09 -2.50
CA TRP A 272 15.53 14.69 -2.31
C TRP A 272 16.48 15.30 -3.34
N ALA A 273 16.08 15.39 -4.61
CA ALA A 273 16.88 16.00 -5.66
C ALA A 273 17.11 17.50 -5.42
N ASP A 274 16.12 18.19 -4.87
CA ASP A 274 16.25 19.61 -4.53
C ASP A 274 17.23 19.81 -3.35
N LYS A 275 17.18 18.95 -2.31
CA LYS A 275 18.17 18.94 -1.22
C LYS A 275 19.59 18.63 -1.69
N GLU A 276 19.75 17.70 -2.62
CA GLU A 276 21.04 17.37 -3.23
C GLU A 276 21.64 18.61 -3.94
N LYS A 277 20.83 19.36 -4.70
CA LYS A 277 21.26 20.61 -5.36
C LYS A 277 21.61 21.71 -4.37
N GLU A 278 20.82 21.89 -3.31
CA GLU A 278 21.12 22.87 -2.26
C GLU A 278 22.48 22.60 -1.60
N LEU A 279 22.76 21.32 -1.28
CA LEU A 279 24.05 20.91 -0.74
C LEU A 279 25.20 21.16 -1.72
N GLU A 280 25.03 20.85 -3.00
CA GLU A 280 26.04 21.12 -4.03
C GLU A 280 26.34 22.62 -4.18
N ASN A 281 25.31 23.46 -4.19
CA ASN A 281 25.46 24.90 -4.29
C ASN A 281 26.18 25.48 -3.08
N TRP A 282 25.84 25.00 -1.87
CA TRP A 282 26.54 25.40 -0.65
C TRP A 282 28.02 25.01 -0.66
N LYS A 283 28.36 23.83 -1.20
CA LYS A 283 29.75 23.39 -1.36
C LYS A 283 30.55 24.21 -2.39
N LYS A 284 29.88 24.76 -3.42
CA LYS A 284 30.51 25.58 -4.47
C LYS A 284 30.63 27.07 -4.10
N GLY A 285 29.83 27.54 -3.14
CA GLY A 285 29.86 28.92 -2.62
C GLY A 285 30.77 29.13 -1.42
N LYS A 286 31.58 28.12 -1.06
CA LYS A 286 32.68 28.15 -0.09
C LYS A 286 33.99 27.86 -0.81
#